data_AF-A0A0C3AK13-F1
#
_entry.id   AF-A0A0C3AK13-F1
#
_cell.length_a   1.000
_cell.length_b   1.000
_cell.length_c   1.000
_cell.angle_alpha   90.00
_cell.angle_beta   90.00
_cell.angle_gamma   90.00
#
_symmetry.space_group_name_H-M   'P 1'
#
loop_
_entity.id
_entity.type
_entity.pdbx_description
1 polymer ?
#
loop_
_entity_poly.entity_id
_entity_poly.type
_entity_poly.pdbx_seq_one_letter_code
_entity_poly.pdbx_strand_id
1 'polypeptide(L)'
;MAPPVSLELRERIIAWKYELNMPISVIAQLANQCEKTVKNVLKTYRDYNQPTSPQAFIRPRGRKRILDRDDLNYIESILLAEPALFLDEIQDKLLVVRDVE
;
A
#
# COMPACT_ATOMS: atom_id res chain seq x y z
N MET A 1 11.09 2.59 2.08
CA MET A 1 11.11 3.35 0.80
C MET A 1 10.34 4.64 1.02
N ALA A 2 11.03 5.79 1.01
CA ALA A 2 10.39 7.10 1.10
C ALA A 2 9.43 7.30 -0.08
N PRO A 3 8.27 7.96 0.10
CA PRO A 3 7.48 8.39 -1.04
C PRO A 3 8.38 9.27 -1.94
N PRO A 4 8.39 9.05 -3.27
CA PRO A 4 9.31 9.75 -4.18
C PRO A 4 9.07 11.26 -4.26
N VAL A 5 8.00 11.75 -3.62
CA VAL A 5 7.62 13.16 -3.53
C VAL A 5 7.06 13.36 -2.11
N SER A 6 7.61 14.32 -1.35
CA SER A 6 7.08 14.66 -0.02
C SER A 6 5.62 15.11 -0.12
N LEU A 7 4.83 14.88 0.94
CA LEU A 7 3.42 15.27 0.99
C LEU A 7 3.27 16.78 0.73
N GLU A 8 4.12 17.58 1.37
CA GLU A 8 4.16 19.03 1.25
C GLU A 8 4.35 19.50 -0.21
N LEU A 9 5.20 18.82 -0.97
CA LEU A 9 5.44 19.16 -2.37
C LEU A 9 4.22 18.84 -3.24
N ARG A 10 3.46 17.78 -2.92
CA ARG A 10 2.20 17.46 -3.61
C ARG A 10 1.12 18.51 -3.34
N GLU A 11 1.00 18.95 -2.09
CA GLU A 11 0.06 20.01 -1.70
C GLU A 11 0.37 21.32 -2.41
N ARG A 12 1.65 21.71 -2.49
CA ARG A 12 2.08 22.89 -3.25
C ARG A 12 1.76 22.78 -4.74
N ILE A 13 1.97 21.61 -5.35
CA ILE A 13 1.61 21.36 -6.77
C ILE A 13 0.10 21.54 -6.99
N ILE A 14 -0.73 21.09 -6.04
CA ILE A 14 -2.19 21.25 -6.10
C ILE A 14 -2.55 22.73 -5.97
N ALA A 15 -2.03 23.44 -4.96
CA ALA A 15 -2.26 24.87 -4.78
C ALA A 15 -1.84 25.68 -6.03
N TRP A 16 -0.66 25.43 -6.59
CA TRP A 16 -0.19 26.10 -7.80
C TRP A 16 -1.10 25.86 -9.02
N LYS A 17 -1.74 24.69 -9.10
CA LYS A 17 -2.63 24.37 -10.22
C LYS A 17 -4.04 24.91 -10.03
N TYR A 18 -4.60 24.81 -8.84
CA TYR A 18 -6.01 25.15 -8.58
C TYR A 18 -6.20 26.59 -8.09
N GLU A 19 -5.26 27.14 -7.32
CA GLU A 19 -5.34 28.52 -6.82
C GLU A 19 -4.68 29.52 -7.79
N LEU A 20 -3.50 29.18 -8.31
CA LEU A 20 -2.71 30.08 -9.18
C LEU A 20 -2.87 29.79 -10.69
N ASN A 21 -3.63 28.75 -11.04
CA ASN A 21 -3.90 28.29 -12.41
C ASN A 21 -2.66 28.20 -13.32
N MET A 22 -1.51 27.83 -12.75
CA MET A 22 -0.26 27.78 -13.51
C MET A 22 -0.25 26.63 -14.54
N PRO A 23 0.52 26.79 -15.64
CA PRO A 23 0.76 25.71 -16.59
C PRO A 23 1.64 24.63 -15.97
N ILE A 24 1.41 23.38 -16.40
CA ILE A 24 2.06 22.18 -15.86
C ILE A 24 3.59 22.23 -16.04
N SER A 25 4.06 22.83 -17.14
CA SER A 25 5.48 23.00 -17.45
C SER A 25 6.20 23.89 -16.42
N VAL A 26 5.57 25.00 -16.02
CA VAL A 26 6.12 25.90 -15.00
C VAL A 26 6.09 25.24 -13.63
N ILE A 27 5.02 24.53 -13.30
CA ILE A 27 4.93 23.76 -12.04
C ILE A 27 6.03 22.68 -11.98
N ALA A 28 6.30 22.00 -13.09
CA ALA A 28 7.36 20.99 -13.19
C ALA A 28 8.75 21.61 -12.96
N GLN A 29 9.01 22.78 -13.53
CA GLN A 29 10.25 23.53 -13.30
C GLN A 29 10.38 23.99 -11.85
N LEU A 30 9.31 24.56 -11.26
CA LEU A 30 9.30 25.02 -9.87
C LEU A 30 9.48 23.88 -8.86
N ALA A 31 8.87 22.72 -9.12
CA ALA A 31 8.99 21.54 -8.29
C ALA A 31 10.31 20.79 -8.51
N ASN A 32 11.09 21.14 -9.54
CA ASN A 32 12.23 20.36 -10.04
C ASN A 32 11.86 18.88 -10.27
N GLN A 33 10.67 18.65 -10.85
CA GLN A 33 10.11 17.34 -11.13
C GLN A 33 9.74 17.23 -12.59
N CYS A 34 9.69 16.00 -13.12
CA CYS A 34 9.23 15.80 -14.48
C CYS A 34 7.71 16.06 -14.59
N GLU A 35 7.27 16.54 -15.75
CA GLU A 35 5.84 16.81 -16.00
C GLU A 35 4.95 15.58 -15.77
N LYS A 36 5.48 14.37 -16.00
CA LYS A 36 4.78 13.11 -15.75
C LYS A 36 4.43 12.95 -14.26
N THR A 37 5.32 13.33 -13.36
CA THR A 37 5.07 13.30 -11.91
C THR A 37 3.99 14.30 -11.52
N VAL A 38 4.05 15.54 -12.05
CA VAL A 38 3.04 16.56 -11.81
C VAL A 38 1.66 16.11 -12.30
N LYS A 39 1.58 15.57 -13.53
CA LYS A 39 0.33 15.02 -14.08
C LYS A 39 -0.22 13.87 -13.24
N ASN A 40 0.64 12.98 -12.74
CA ASN A 40 0.21 11.89 -11.85
C ASN A 40 -0.33 12.39 -10.51
N VAL A 41 0.29 13.41 -9.91
CA VAL A 41 -0.21 14.03 -8.67
C VAL A 41 -1.57 14.68 -8.90
N LEU A 42 -1.73 15.46 -9.97
CA LEU A 42 -3.00 16.09 -10.33
C LEU A 42 -4.09 15.06 -10.64
N LYS A 43 -3.74 13.96 -11.33
CA LYS A 43 -4.68 12.86 -11.57
C LYS A 43 -5.12 12.20 -10.26
N THR A 44 -4.18 11.94 -9.36
CA THR A 44 -4.49 11.37 -8.04
C THR A 44 -5.41 12.28 -7.24
N TYR A 45 -5.16 13.59 -7.29
CA TYR A 45 -6.03 14.58 -6.64
C TYR A 45 -7.43 14.63 -7.28
N ARG A 46 -7.54 14.54 -8.62
CA ARG A 46 -8.83 14.47 -9.30
C ARG A 46 -9.63 13.22 -8.95
N ASP A 47 -8.96 12.07 -8.79
CA ASP A 47 -9.62 10.78 -8.57
C ASP A 47 -10.03 10.59 -7.09
N TYR A 48 -9.25 11.13 -6.14
CA TYR A 48 -9.44 10.87 -4.70
C TYR A 48 -9.69 12.13 -3.85
N ASN A 49 -9.65 13.33 -4.44
CA ASN A 49 -9.66 14.64 -3.74
C ASN A 49 -8.60 14.75 -2.62
N GLN A 50 -7.55 13.93 -2.70
CA GLN A 50 -6.47 13.88 -1.70
C GLN A 50 -5.10 13.98 -2.37
N PRO A 51 -4.11 14.64 -1.73
CA PRO A 51 -2.74 14.74 -2.24
C PRO A 51 -2.05 13.39 -2.40
N THR A 52 -2.53 12.37 -1.69
CA THR A 52 -2.02 11.01 -1.76
C THR A 52 -3.16 10.04 -1.97
N SER A 53 -2.96 9.05 -2.84
CA SER A 53 -3.93 7.97 -2.99
C SER A 53 -4.06 7.22 -1.65
N PRO A 54 -5.28 7.02 -1.14
CA PRO A 54 -5.51 6.23 0.08
C PRO A 54 -4.85 4.84 0.00
N GLN A 55 -4.78 4.29 -1.21
CA GLN A 55 -4.24 2.97 -1.49
C GLN A 55 -2.72 2.86 -1.26
N ALA A 56 -1.98 3.97 -1.22
CA ALA A 56 -0.54 3.95 -0.98
C ALA A 56 -0.17 3.49 0.43
N PHE A 57 -1.07 3.71 1.41
CA PHE A 57 -0.92 3.27 2.79
C PHE A 57 -1.70 1.97 3.07
N ILE A 58 -2.81 1.75 2.35
CA ILE A 58 -3.71 0.62 2.61
C ILE A 58 -3.25 -0.67 1.93
N ARG A 59 -2.55 -0.61 0.79
CA ARG A 59 -2.10 -1.84 0.13
C ARG A 59 -0.89 -2.43 0.87
N PRO A 60 -1.01 -3.62 1.48
CA PRO A 60 0.15 -4.32 2.00
C PRO A 60 1.13 -4.53 0.84
N ARG A 61 2.37 -4.09 1.02
CA ARG A 61 3.44 -4.32 0.05
C ARG A 61 3.87 -5.78 0.17
N GLY A 62 3.54 -6.59 -0.83
CA GLY A 62 3.88 -8.01 -0.86
C GLY A 62 2.87 -8.85 -1.63
N ARG A 63 3.14 -10.15 -1.79
CA ARG A 63 2.16 -11.13 -2.25
C ARG A 63 1.03 -11.22 -1.21
N LYS A 64 -0.21 -11.44 -1.66
CA LYS A 64 -1.32 -11.74 -0.75
C LYS A 64 -0.89 -12.90 0.15
N ARG A 65 -1.10 -12.75 1.47
CA ARG A 65 -0.84 -13.85 2.42
C ARG A 65 -1.82 -14.97 2.11
N ILE A 66 -1.32 -16.20 2.07
CA ILE A 66 -2.13 -17.40 1.91
C ILE A 66 -2.84 -17.71 3.24
N LEU A 67 -2.12 -17.53 4.36
CA LEU A 67 -2.67 -17.67 5.70
C LEU A 67 -3.37 -16.38 6.15
N ASP A 68 -4.62 -16.53 6.57
CA ASP A 68 -5.40 -15.48 7.23
C ASP A 68 -5.16 -15.46 8.75
N ARG A 69 -5.70 -14.45 9.42
CA ARG A 69 -5.54 -14.28 10.87
C ARG A 69 -6.12 -15.44 11.67
N ASP A 70 -7.21 -16.04 11.19
CA ASP A 70 -7.81 -17.21 11.82
C ASP A 70 -6.89 -18.44 11.74
N ASP A 71 -6.16 -18.59 10.62
CA ASP A 71 -5.21 -19.70 10.43
C ASP A 71 -4.05 -19.57 11.40
N LEU A 72 -3.59 -18.34 11.65
CA LEU A 72 -2.55 -18.07 12.64
C LEU A 72 -3.02 -18.40 14.06
N ASN A 73 -4.25 -18.04 14.43
CA ASN A 73 -4.83 -18.38 15.74
C ASN A 73 -4.98 -19.90 15.91
N TYR A 74 -5.32 -20.61 14.84
CA TYR A 74 -5.43 -22.07 14.85
C TYR A 74 -4.05 -22.74 15.03
N ILE A 75 -3.03 -22.28 14.29
CA ILE A 75 -1.65 -22.76 14.46
C ILE A 75 -1.15 -22.50 15.88
N GLU A 76 -1.42 -21.32 16.44
CA GLU A 76 -1.04 -20.98 17.82
C GLU A 76 -1.72 -21.91 18.83
N SER A 77 -3.01 -22.22 18.63
CA SER A 77 -3.76 -23.15 19.48
C SER A 77 -3.20 -24.58 19.42
N ILE A 78 -2.81 -25.05 18.23
CA ILE A 78 -2.17 -26.36 18.06
C ILE A 78 -0.83 -26.41 18.78
N LEU A 79 0.02 -25.40 18.56
CA LEU A 79 1.35 -25.34 19.17
C LEU A 79 1.28 -25.27 20.70
N LEU A 80 0.25 -24.62 21.26
CA LEU A 80 0.00 -24.61 22.70
C LEU A 80 -0.43 -25.97 23.24
N ALA A 81 -1.22 -26.74 22.48
CA ALA A 81 -1.66 -28.08 22.88
C ALA A 81 -0.56 -29.14 22.72
N GLU A 82 0.21 -29.06 21.63
CA GLU A 82 1.22 -30.04 21.24
C GLU A 82 2.48 -29.31 20.73
N PRO A 83 3.39 -28.89 21.63
CA PRO A 83 4.56 -28.09 21.27
C PRO A 83 5.64 -28.87 20.49
N ALA A 84 5.51 -30.19 20.40
CA ALA A 84 6.43 -31.07 19.69
C ALA A 84 5.99 -31.37 18.25
N LEU A 85 4.92 -30.74 17.75
CA LEU A 85 4.44 -30.97 16.39
C LEU A 85 5.46 -30.53 15.35
N PHE A 86 5.62 -31.34 14.31
CA PHE A 86 6.43 -30.98 13.16
C PHE A 86 5.66 -30.08 12.19
N LEU A 87 6.40 -29.37 11.34
CA LEU A 87 5.82 -28.38 10.42
C LEU A 87 4.92 -29.01 9.34
N ASP A 88 5.28 -30.20 8.87
CA ASP A 88 4.48 -31.02 7.95
C ASP A 88 3.17 -31.47 8.59
N GLU A 89 3.19 -31.88 9.85
CA GLU A 89 1.97 -32.22 10.59
C GLU A 89 1.03 -31.01 10.78
N ILE A 90 1.59 -29.82 10.98
CA ILE A 90 0.82 -28.57 11.04
C ILE A 90 0.21 -28.26 9.66
N GLN A 91 0.95 -28.47 8.58
CA GLN A 91 0.47 -28.28 7.21
C GLN A 91 -0.67 -29.26 6.87
N ASP A 92 -0.52 -30.54 7.20
CA ASP A 92 -1.59 -31.55 7.00
C ASP A 92 -2.85 -31.20 7.78
N LYS A 93 -2.71 -30.78 9.05
CA LYS A 93 -3.85 -30.34 9.87
C LYS A 93 -4.53 -29.09 9.27
N LEU A 94 -3.76 -28.13 8.75
CA LEU A 94 -4.30 -26.94 8.08
C LEU A 94 -5.00 -27.27 6.76
N LEU A 95 -4.44 -28.18 5.96
CA LEU A 95 -5.05 -28.67 4.72
C LEU A 95 -6.39 -29.37 4.99
N VAL A 96 -6.46 -30.24 5.99
CA VAL A 96 -7.69 -30.97 6.35
C VAL A 96 -8.80 -30.02 6.84
N VAL A 97 -8.44 -28.94 7.54
CA VAL A 97 -9.41 -28.02 8.16
C VAL A 97 -9.89 -26.91 7.23
N ARG A 98 -9.04 -26.44 6.29
CA ARG A 98 -9.34 -25.27 5.45
C ARG A 98 -9.10 -25.44 3.95
N ASP A 99 -8.59 -26.58 3.47
CA ASP A 99 -8.31 -26.83 2.04
C ASP A 99 -7.42 -25.74 1.41
N VAL A 100 -6.36 -25.35 2.13
CA VAL A 100 -5.46 -24.25 1.72
C VAL A 100 -4.24 -24.82 0.98
N GLU A 101 -4.24 -24.76 -0.36
CA GLU A 101 -3.05 -24.99 -1.22
C GLU A 101 -2.13 -23.75 -1.34
#